data_AF-A0A2G8JY77-F1
#
_entry.id   AF-A0A2G8JY77-F1
#
_cell.length_a   1.000
_cell.length_b   1.000
_cell.length_c   1.000
_cell.angle_alpha   90.00
_cell.angle_beta   90.00
_cell.angle_gamma   90.00
#
_symmetry.space_group_name_H-M   'P 1'
#
loop_
_entity.id
_entity.type
_entity.pdbx_description
1 polymer ?
#
loop_
_entity_poly.entity_id
_entity_poly.type
_entity_poly.pdbx_seq_one_letter_code
_entity_poly.pdbx_strand_id
1 'polypeptide(L)'
;MFVSSLGSFRALSQDLSIFERATGAKLNPEKTKGLRLGSWRYRDLPFGASWSDQNIKINGIWFGYDAPCDVTWNERAEVFESRLETFGTRWLSILGKVTVLIVCFAHLVVPGRGVSNSASRPGAVGESDFSFIWSGGTELVKRAVMYQKLEKGGLGVVHLGSKLTCLLFKQLFVAVTDPGLPCSYFVRFWGGLHLRRWVPALFSNREPHSSTPNRVVRVICSALIELPPVDLSQPALVHSSLRDRALNAIFVQGRHPVEVWRSVHSRLNGCRLRDLHGELHTVPW
;
A
#
# COMPACT_ATOMS: atom_id res chain seq x y z
N MET A 1 15.66 1.46 -17.97
CA MET A 1 16.91 2.26 -17.86
C MET A 1 16.54 3.71 -17.66
N PHE A 2 17.37 4.47 -16.96
CA PHE A 2 17.25 5.93 -16.84
C PHE A 2 18.44 6.56 -17.55
N VAL A 3 18.18 7.55 -18.39
CA VAL A 3 19.20 8.18 -19.24
C VAL A 3 19.10 9.69 -19.07
N SER A 4 20.24 10.35 -18.86
CA SER A 4 20.30 11.79 -18.56
C SER A 4 20.91 12.64 -19.67
N SER A 5 21.59 12.03 -20.65
CA SER A 5 22.29 12.75 -21.73
C SER A 5 22.16 12.06 -23.09
N LEU A 6 22.32 12.82 -24.18
CA LEU A 6 22.40 12.27 -25.54
C LEU A 6 23.57 11.31 -25.74
N GLY A 7 24.70 11.56 -25.06
CA GLY A 7 25.85 10.65 -25.08
C GLY A 7 25.49 9.28 -24.48
N SER A 8 24.76 9.29 -23.36
CA SER A 8 24.28 8.08 -22.69
C SER A 8 23.26 7.31 -23.56
N PHE A 9 22.45 8.00 -24.36
CA PHE A 9 21.57 7.35 -25.35
C PHE A 9 22.36 6.57 -26.42
N ARG A 10 23.46 7.15 -26.91
CA ARG A 10 24.32 6.49 -27.90
C ARG A 10 25.02 5.26 -27.31
N ALA A 11 25.58 5.40 -26.12
CA ALA A 11 26.19 4.29 -25.39
C ALA A 11 25.19 3.15 -25.18
N LEU A 12 23.98 3.48 -24.73
CA LEU A 12 22.91 2.48 -24.56
C LEU A 12 22.56 1.75 -25.87
N SER A 13 22.48 2.47 -26.99
CA SER A 13 22.22 1.85 -28.29
C SER A 13 23.34 0.89 -28.70
N GLN A 14 24.60 1.25 -28.43
CA GLN A 14 25.76 0.39 -28.68
C GLN A 14 25.73 -0.86 -27.79
N ASP A 15 25.46 -0.71 -26.50
CA ASP A 15 25.38 -1.82 -25.54
C ASP A 15 24.27 -2.79 -25.91
N LEU A 16 23.10 -2.28 -26.32
CA LEU A 16 21.99 -3.11 -26.80
C LEU A 16 22.35 -3.84 -28.10
N SER A 17 23.08 -3.20 -29.01
CA SER A 17 23.54 -3.86 -30.24
C SER A 17 24.53 -4.98 -29.94
N ILE A 18 25.45 -4.77 -28.99
CA ILE A 18 26.39 -5.81 -28.54
C ILE A 18 25.61 -6.95 -27.87
N PHE A 19 24.64 -6.64 -27.02
CA PHE A 19 23.80 -7.62 -26.36
C PHE A 19 22.96 -8.43 -27.36
N GLU A 20 22.37 -7.78 -28.37
CA GLU A 20 21.63 -8.44 -29.45
C GLU A 20 22.54 -9.40 -30.22
N ARG A 21 23.76 -8.98 -30.56
CA ARG A 21 24.73 -9.83 -31.27
C ARG A 21 25.22 -11.01 -30.42
N ALA A 22 25.38 -10.82 -29.12
CA ALA A 22 25.86 -11.86 -28.21
C ALA A 22 24.79 -12.90 -27.85
N THR A 23 23.53 -12.47 -27.72
CA THR A 23 22.44 -13.31 -27.21
C THR A 23 21.44 -13.74 -28.29
N GLY A 24 21.41 -13.06 -29.43
CA GLY A 24 20.34 -13.18 -30.44
C GLY A 24 19.00 -12.56 -30.02
N ALA A 25 18.91 -11.97 -28.81
CA ALA A 25 17.69 -11.35 -28.32
C ALA A 25 17.55 -9.93 -28.85
N LYS A 26 16.48 -9.67 -29.61
CA LYS A 26 16.17 -8.36 -30.18
C LYS A 26 15.12 -7.61 -29.35
N LEU A 27 15.33 -6.31 -29.21
CA LEU A 27 14.36 -5.42 -28.60
C LEU A 27 13.10 -5.32 -29.48
N ASN A 28 11.92 -5.49 -28.90
CA ASN A 28 10.65 -5.30 -29.61
C ASN A 28 10.24 -3.81 -29.53
N PRO A 29 10.25 -3.05 -30.65
CA PRO A 29 9.91 -1.62 -30.65
C PRO A 29 8.48 -1.32 -30.18
N GLU A 30 7.53 -2.20 -30.51
CA GLU A 30 6.11 -2.03 -30.13
C GLU A 30 5.90 -2.16 -28.62
N LYS A 31 6.64 -3.07 -27.97
CA LYS A 31 6.59 -3.26 -26.52
C LYS A 31 7.48 -2.27 -25.76
N THR A 32 8.46 -1.67 -26.43
CA THR A 32 9.40 -0.75 -25.80
C THR A 32 8.79 0.63 -25.69
N LYS A 33 8.50 1.03 -24.45
CA LYS A 33 7.97 2.36 -24.14
C LYS A 33 9.02 3.19 -23.41
N GLY A 34 9.09 4.47 -23.75
CA GLY A 34 9.93 5.45 -23.09
C GLY A 34 9.11 6.59 -22.51
N LEU A 35 9.48 7.08 -21.33
CA LEU A 35 8.88 8.28 -20.73
C LEU A 35 9.87 9.44 -20.88
N ARG A 36 9.42 10.51 -21.53
CA ARG A 36 10.19 11.76 -21.63
C ARG A 36 10.06 12.51 -20.31
N LEU A 37 11.20 12.87 -19.70
CA LEU A 37 11.24 13.58 -18.42
C LEU A 37 11.85 14.98 -18.56
N GLY A 38 11.33 15.94 -17.80
CA GLY A 38 11.83 17.31 -17.69
C GLY A 38 11.92 18.03 -19.05
N SER A 39 13.11 18.55 -19.35
CA SER A 39 13.40 19.29 -20.58
C SER A 39 13.37 18.44 -21.85
N TRP A 40 13.31 17.10 -21.73
CA TRP A 40 13.20 16.16 -22.85
C TRP A 40 11.77 15.98 -23.36
N ARG A 41 10.77 16.54 -22.67
CA ARG A 41 9.39 16.51 -23.15
C ARG A 41 9.28 17.16 -24.51
N TYR A 42 8.43 16.58 -25.35
CA TYR A 42 8.17 17.06 -26.72
C TYR A 42 9.41 17.08 -27.63
N ARG A 43 10.51 16.43 -27.24
CA ARG A 43 11.70 16.30 -28.07
C ARG A 43 11.74 14.94 -28.75
N ASP A 44 12.25 14.93 -29.97
CA ASP A 44 12.62 13.69 -30.64
C ASP A 44 13.85 13.10 -29.98
N LEU A 45 13.73 11.83 -29.57
CA LEU A 45 14.77 11.12 -28.86
C LEU A 45 15.32 10.00 -29.75
N PRO A 46 16.66 9.83 -29.79
CA PRO A 46 17.29 8.81 -30.61
C PRO A 46 17.09 7.44 -29.97
N PHE A 47 15.99 6.75 -30.30
CA PHE A 47 15.75 5.35 -29.95
C PHE A 47 14.46 4.86 -30.61
N GLY A 48 14.44 3.62 -31.11
CA GLY A 48 13.24 2.99 -31.70
C GLY A 48 12.22 2.53 -30.66
N ALA A 49 11.77 3.42 -29.79
CA ALA A 49 10.76 3.17 -28.77
C ALA A 49 9.55 4.09 -28.95
N SER A 50 8.40 3.63 -28.45
CA SER A 50 7.22 4.46 -28.32
C SER A 50 7.41 5.44 -27.15
N TRP A 51 7.69 6.70 -27.47
CA TRP A 51 7.90 7.76 -26.48
C TRP A 51 6.58 8.39 -26.05
N SER A 52 6.37 8.50 -24.74
CA SER A 52 5.22 9.16 -24.14
C SER A 52 5.64 10.41 -23.37
N ASP A 53 4.84 11.47 -23.52
CA ASP A 53 4.89 12.70 -22.71
C ASP A 53 3.81 12.72 -21.59
N GLN A 54 3.08 11.61 -21.46
CA GLN A 54 2.04 11.34 -20.47
C GLN A 54 2.48 10.22 -19.52
N ASN A 55 1.56 9.58 -18.81
CA ASN A 55 1.89 8.43 -17.98
C ASN A 55 2.27 7.18 -18.79
N ILE A 56 3.21 6.38 -18.25
CA ILE A 56 3.52 5.02 -18.69
C ILE A 56 3.33 4.05 -17.53
N LYS A 57 3.03 2.79 -17.85
CA LYS A 57 2.82 1.72 -16.86
C LYS A 57 4.03 0.80 -16.84
N ILE A 58 4.68 0.67 -15.67
CA ILE A 58 5.82 -0.22 -15.44
C ILE A 58 5.45 -1.17 -14.31
N ASN A 59 5.46 -2.48 -14.57
CA ASN A 59 5.10 -3.53 -13.59
C ASN A 59 3.75 -3.28 -12.86
N GLY A 60 2.80 -2.66 -13.56
CA GLY A 60 1.48 -2.37 -13.02
C GLY A 60 1.39 -1.13 -12.12
N ILE A 61 2.41 -0.27 -12.12
CA ILE A 61 2.41 1.05 -11.47
C ILE A 61 2.57 2.11 -12.57
N TRP A 62 1.80 3.19 -12.50
CA TRP A 62 1.93 4.31 -13.43
C TRP A 62 3.02 5.28 -12.99
N PHE A 63 3.71 5.86 -13.96
CA PHE A 63 4.75 6.87 -13.81
C PHE A 63 4.56 7.95 -14.86
N GLY A 64 4.71 9.22 -14.51
CA GLY A 64 4.55 10.33 -15.46
C GLY A 64 4.01 11.59 -14.80
N TYR A 65 3.33 12.41 -15.61
CA TYR A 65 2.88 13.74 -15.23
C TYR A 65 1.43 13.80 -14.78
N ASP A 66 0.58 12.88 -15.24
CA ASP A 66 -0.87 12.97 -15.13
C ASP A 66 -1.35 12.23 -13.86
N ALA A 67 -0.90 12.71 -12.70
CA ALA A 67 -1.24 12.14 -11.38
C ALA A 67 -1.08 10.60 -11.31
N PRO A 68 0.11 10.05 -11.61
CA PRO A 68 0.33 8.61 -11.76
C PRO A 68 -0.07 7.78 -10.52
N CYS A 69 0.09 8.35 -9.32
CA CYS A 69 -0.33 7.70 -8.08
C CYS A 69 -1.84 7.46 -8.06
N ASP A 70 -2.62 8.48 -8.41
CA ASP A 70 -4.08 8.43 -8.35
C ASP A 70 -4.62 7.49 -9.43
N VAL A 71 -4.07 7.53 -10.66
CA VAL A 71 -4.40 6.56 -11.73
C VAL A 71 -4.09 5.12 -11.29
N THR A 72 -2.93 4.89 -10.67
CA THR A 72 -2.57 3.56 -10.14
C THR A 72 -3.56 3.10 -9.09
N TRP A 73 -3.95 3.97 -8.15
CA TRP A 73 -4.92 3.60 -7.11
C TRP A 73 -6.31 3.32 -7.69
N ASN A 74 -6.74 4.06 -8.71
CA ASN A 74 -8.04 3.88 -9.35
C ASN A 74 -8.14 2.50 -10.01
N GLU A 75 -7.21 2.15 -10.89
CA GLU A 75 -7.20 0.84 -11.56
C GLU A 75 -7.13 -0.32 -10.54
N ARG A 76 -6.39 -0.12 -9.43
CA ARG A 76 -6.24 -1.14 -8.40
C ARG A 76 -7.51 -1.30 -7.56
N ALA A 77 -8.20 -0.21 -7.27
CA ALA A 77 -9.49 -0.23 -6.62
C ALA A 77 -10.53 -0.93 -7.49
N GLU A 78 -10.59 -0.63 -8.80
CA GLU A 78 -11.50 -1.29 -9.73
C GLU A 78 -11.26 -2.81 -9.82
N VAL A 79 -10.00 -3.23 -9.91
CA VAL A 79 -9.64 -4.67 -9.90
C VAL A 79 -10.01 -5.32 -8.57
N PHE A 80 -9.89 -4.59 -7.45
CA PHE A 80 -10.27 -5.09 -6.14
C PHE A 80 -11.79 -5.24 -6.02
N GLU A 81 -12.55 -4.21 -6.39
CA GLU A 81 -14.01 -4.19 -6.38
C GLU A 81 -14.59 -5.30 -7.27
N SER A 82 -14.10 -5.43 -8.51
CA SER A 82 -14.52 -6.51 -9.43
C SER A 82 -14.27 -7.92 -8.87
N ARG A 83 -13.17 -8.10 -8.12
CA ARG A 83 -12.92 -9.37 -7.41
C ARG A 83 -13.91 -9.59 -6.28
N LEU A 84 -14.22 -8.56 -5.50
CA LEU A 84 -15.21 -8.65 -4.43
C LEU A 84 -16.60 -8.97 -4.99
N GLU A 85 -17.01 -8.35 -6.10
CA GLU A 85 -18.25 -8.69 -6.79
C GLU A 85 -18.26 -10.15 -7.22
N THR A 86 -17.19 -10.63 -7.83
CA THR A 86 -17.05 -12.03 -8.26
C THR A 86 -17.18 -12.99 -7.08
N PHE A 87 -16.52 -12.72 -5.96
CA PHE A 87 -16.65 -13.54 -4.75
C PHE A 87 -17.99 -13.34 -4.04
N GLY A 88 -18.64 -12.19 -4.22
CA GLY A 88 -19.92 -11.83 -3.62
C GLY A 88 -21.08 -12.65 -4.18
N THR A 89 -20.93 -13.18 -5.40
CA THR A 89 -21.87 -14.16 -5.98
C THR A 89 -21.88 -15.51 -5.26
N ARG A 90 -20.85 -15.79 -4.45
CA ARG A 90 -20.68 -17.09 -3.78
C ARG A 90 -21.25 -17.02 -2.36
N TRP A 91 -21.80 -18.14 -1.92
CA TRP A 91 -22.26 -18.31 -0.54
C TRP A 91 -21.05 -18.54 0.37
N LEU A 92 -20.58 -17.46 1.01
CA LEU A 92 -19.44 -17.48 1.92
C LEU A 92 -19.89 -17.17 3.34
N SER A 93 -19.34 -17.93 4.31
CA SER A 93 -19.45 -17.56 5.72
C SER A 93 -18.77 -16.21 5.98
N ILE A 94 -19.11 -15.56 7.10
CA ILE A 94 -18.48 -14.27 7.45
C ILE A 94 -16.95 -14.39 7.55
N LEU A 95 -16.45 -15.51 8.08
CA LEU A 95 -15.01 -15.82 8.14
C LEU A 95 -14.43 -16.04 6.75
N GLY A 96 -15.16 -16.73 5.86
CA GLY A 96 -14.76 -16.90 4.46
C GLY A 96 -14.65 -15.56 3.73
N LYS A 97 -15.61 -14.64 3.93
CA LYS A 97 -15.57 -13.29 3.36
C LYS A 97 -14.39 -12.48 3.90
N VAL A 98 -14.14 -12.52 5.21
CA VAL A 98 -12.97 -11.84 5.80
C VAL A 98 -11.67 -12.42 5.23
N THR A 99 -11.59 -13.73 5.02
CA THR A 99 -10.41 -14.38 4.40
C THR A 99 -10.21 -13.92 2.96
N VAL A 100 -11.27 -13.86 2.16
CA VAL A 100 -11.23 -13.32 0.79
C VAL A 100 -10.72 -11.89 0.78
N LEU A 101 -11.21 -11.03 1.69
CA LEU A 101 -10.73 -9.66 1.81
C LEU A 101 -9.24 -9.61 2.10
N ILE A 102 -8.76 -10.37 3.07
CA ILE A 102 -7.32 -10.42 3.43
C ILE A 102 -6.46 -10.80 2.22
N VAL A 103 -6.89 -11.79 1.43
CA VAL A 103 -6.18 -12.23 0.22
C VAL A 103 -6.21 -11.14 -0.86
N CYS A 104 -7.37 -10.54 -1.12
CA CYS A 104 -7.51 -9.45 -2.08
C CYS A 104 -6.68 -8.22 -1.69
N PHE A 105 -6.58 -7.90 -0.40
CA PHE A 105 -5.75 -6.81 0.11
C PHE A 105 -4.27 -6.96 -0.20
N ALA A 106 -3.75 -8.19 -0.29
CA ALA A 106 -2.36 -8.42 -0.66
C ALA A 106 -2.02 -7.79 -2.04
N HIS A 107 -2.98 -7.80 -2.97
CA HIS A 107 -2.81 -7.21 -4.29
C HIS A 107 -2.82 -5.68 -4.30
N LEU A 108 -3.41 -5.04 -3.29
CA LEU A 108 -3.35 -3.58 -3.07
C LEU A 108 -2.07 -3.17 -2.34
N VAL A 109 -1.66 -3.97 -1.36
CA VAL A 109 -0.55 -3.67 -0.45
C VAL A 109 0.82 -3.80 -1.11
N VAL A 110 1.04 -4.79 -1.97
CA VAL A 110 2.35 -5.01 -2.60
C VAL A 110 2.78 -3.83 -3.49
N PRO A 111 1.95 -3.34 -4.43
CA PRO A 111 2.28 -2.16 -5.24
C PRO A 111 2.30 -0.86 -4.42
N GLY A 112 1.43 -0.77 -3.40
CA GLY A 112 1.31 0.40 -2.51
C GLY A 112 2.56 0.70 -1.67
N ARG A 113 3.57 -0.20 -1.64
CA ARG A 113 4.87 0.09 -1.03
C ARG A 113 5.61 1.21 -1.74
N GLY A 114 5.41 1.42 -3.05
CA GLY A 114 6.14 2.43 -3.82
C GLY A 114 5.35 3.71 -4.15
N VAL A 115 4.06 3.76 -3.80
CA VAL A 115 3.14 4.81 -4.24
C VAL A 115 2.58 5.53 -3.02
N SER A 116 2.68 6.85 -2.99
CA SER A 116 2.07 7.66 -1.93
C SER A 116 0.55 7.44 -1.89
N ASN A 117 -0.02 7.21 -0.71
CA ASN A 117 -1.47 7.10 -0.54
C ASN A 117 -2.18 8.37 -1.01
N SER A 118 -3.29 8.22 -1.72
CA SER A 118 -4.25 9.30 -1.86
C SER A 118 -5.17 9.30 -0.64
N ALA A 119 -5.43 10.47 -0.04
CA ALA A 119 -6.15 10.57 1.23
C ALA A 119 -7.62 10.10 1.14
N SER A 120 -8.23 10.15 -0.04
CA SER A 120 -9.65 9.82 -0.27
C SER A 120 -9.93 8.34 -0.53
N ARG A 121 -8.97 7.57 -1.05
CA ARG A 121 -9.19 6.18 -1.48
C ARG A 121 -9.37 5.14 -0.36
N PRO A 122 -8.67 5.22 0.79
CA PRO A 122 -8.86 4.26 1.88
C PRO A 122 -10.29 4.21 2.41
N GLY A 123 -11.03 5.34 2.36
CA GLY A 123 -12.43 5.40 2.78
C GLY A 123 -13.38 4.65 1.84
N ALA A 124 -13.25 4.89 0.53
CA ALA A 124 -14.09 4.24 -0.49
C ALA A 124 -13.88 2.72 -0.54
N VAL A 125 -12.64 2.25 -0.40
CA VAL A 125 -12.35 0.80 -0.30
C VAL A 125 -12.97 0.22 0.98
N GLY A 126 -12.88 0.95 2.09
CA GLY A 126 -13.49 0.55 3.36
C GLY A 126 -15.01 0.33 3.27
N GLU A 127 -15.73 1.16 2.51
CA GLU A 127 -17.16 0.96 2.27
C GLU A 127 -17.45 -0.32 1.48
N SER A 128 -16.64 -0.59 0.45
CA SER A 128 -16.74 -1.82 -0.35
C SER A 128 -16.48 -3.07 0.47
N ASP A 129 -15.53 -3.03 1.42
CA ASP A 129 -15.21 -4.14 2.31
C ASP A 129 -16.43 -4.56 3.15
N PHE A 130 -17.07 -3.59 3.82
CA PHE A 130 -18.21 -3.87 4.69
C PHE A 130 -19.46 -4.22 3.89
N SER A 131 -19.67 -3.59 2.73
CA SER A 131 -20.73 -4.01 1.80
C SER A 131 -20.56 -5.48 1.41
N PHE A 132 -19.35 -5.92 1.09
CA PHE A 132 -19.06 -7.32 0.78
C PHE A 132 -19.30 -8.26 1.97
N ILE A 133 -18.78 -7.92 3.16
CA ILE A 133 -18.95 -8.72 4.39
C ILE A 133 -20.43 -8.94 4.70
N TRP A 134 -21.22 -7.86 4.64
CA TRP A 134 -22.64 -7.88 5.02
C TRP A 134 -23.57 -8.17 3.84
N SER A 135 -23.05 -8.49 2.65
CA SER A 135 -23.83 -8.69 1.42
C SER A 135 -24.77 -7.52 1.11
N GLY A 136 -24.31 -6.29 1.34
CA GLY A 136 -25.10 -5.06 1.20
C GLY A 136 -26.20 -4.87 2.27
N GLY A 137 -26.30 -5.76 3.25
CA GLY A 137 -27.24 -5.68 4.36
C GLY A 137 -26.77 -4.76 5.50
N THR A 138 -27.57 -4.70 6.57
CA THR A 138 -27.26 -3.89 7.76
C THR A 138 -26.02 -4.41 8.49
N GLU A 139 -25.09 -3.52 8.81
CA GLU A 139 -23.92 -3.84 9.64
C GLU A 139 -24.35 -4.21 11.07
N LEU A 140 -24.31 -5.50 11.41
CA LEU A 140 -24.74 -5.98 12.74
C LEU A 140 -23.69 -5.71 13.83
N VAL A 141 -22.44 -5.47 13.44
CA VAL A 141 -21.31 -5.25 14.34
C VAL A 141 -20.57 -4.00 13.92
N LYS A 142 -20.19 -3.17 14.90
CA LYS A 142 -19.40 -1.96 14.65
C LYS A 142 -18.09 -2.30 13.92
N ARG A 143 -17.76 -1.56 12.86
CA ARG A 143 -16.50 -1.69 12.09
C ARG A 143 -15.26 -1.74 12.99
N ALA A 144 -15.27 -0.96 14.06
CA ALA A 144 -14.26 -0.93 15.12
C ALA A 144 -13.88 -2.31 15.68
N VAL A 145 -14.90 -3.15 15.92
CA VAL A 145 -14.74 -4.49 16.47
C VAL A 145 -14.22 -5.45 15.40
N MET A 146 -14.66 -5.28 14.16
CA MET A 146 -14.26 -6.11 13.01
C MET A 146 -12.75 -6.08 12.77
N TYR A 147 -12.12 -4.92 12.98
CA TYR A 147 -10.66 -4.76 12.82
C TYR A 147 -9.82 -5.39 13.94
N GLN A 148 -10.42 -5.67 15.11
CA GLN A 148 -9.69 -6.27 16.22
C GLN A 148 -9.32 -7.72 15.92
N LYS A 149 -8.23 -8.23 16.51
CA LYS A 149 -7.85 -9.65 16.39
C LYS A 149 -8.92 -10.57 16.98
N LEU A 150 -8.89 -11.83 16.54
CA LEU A 150 -9.73 -12.90 17.08
C LEU A 150 -9.64 -13.01 18.62
N GLU A 151 -8.42 -12.91 19.18
CA GLU A 151 -8.11 -12.94 20.62
C GLU A 151 -8.88 -11.88 21.44
N LYS A 152 -9.24 -10.77 20.79
CA LYS A 152 -9.95 -9.63 21.38
C LYS A 152 -11.46 -9.64 21.07
N GLY A 153 -11.95 -10.67 20.37
CA GLY A 153 -13.36 -10.81 19.98
C GLY A 153 -13.71 -10.15 18.64
N GLY A 154 -12.73 -9.75 17.85
CA GLY A 154 -12.92 -9.26 16.48
C GLY A 154 -12.69 -10.33 15.41
N LEU A 155 -12.67 -9.92 14.13
CA LEU A 155 -12.43 -10.83 12.98
C LEU A 155 -11.08 -10.59 12.29
N GLY A 156 -10.30 -9.62 12.74
CA GLY A 156 -8.98 -9.32 12.20
C GLY A 156 -9.01 -8.69 10.80
N VAL A 157 -10.10 -8.01 10.44
CA VAL A 157 -10.21 -7.29 9.16
C VAL A 157 -9.05 -6.28 9.03
N VAL A 158 -8.48 -6.15 7.84
CA VAL A 158 -7.38 -5.23 7.60
C VAL A 158 -7.93 -3.82 7.39
N HIS A 159 -7.56 -2.89 8.28
CA HIS A 159 -7.78 -1.47 8.00
C HIS A 159 -6.75 -0.96 6.97
N LEU A 160 -7.19 -0.76 5.73
CA LEU A 160 -6.31 -0.43 4.60
C LEU A 160 -5.47 0.82 4.87
N GLY A 161 -6.09 1.90 5.35
CA GLY A 161 -5.40 3.17 5.63
C GLY A 161 -4.23 2.97 6.61
N SER A 162 -4.48 2.34 7.76
CA SER A 162 -3.43 2.06 8.75
C SER A 162 -2.36 1.12 8.20
N LYS A 163 -2.73 0.10 7.42
CA LYS A 163 -1.78 -0.84 6.83
C LYS A 163 -0.83 -0.14 5.87
N LEU A 164 -1.35 0.73 5.00
CA LEU A 164 -0.55 1.47 4.04
C LEU A 164 0.36 2.48 4.74
N THR A 165 -0.15 3.21 5.73
CA THR A 165 0.66 4.11 6.56
C THR A 165 1.81 3.37 7.24
N CYS A 166 1.57 2.17 7.79
CA CYS A 166 2.63 1.32 8.37
C CYS A 166 3.71 0.92 7.34
N LEU A 167 3.35 0.70 6.07
CA LEU A 167 4.32 0.40 5.01
C LEU A 167 5.19 1.60 4.67
N LEU A 168 4.63 2.82 4.69
CA LEU A 168 5.41 4.05 4.53
C LEU A 168 6.41 4.22 5.67
N PHE A 169 5.98 3.98 6.92
CA PHE A 169 6.89 3.96 8.08
C PHE A 169 8.00 2.93 7.93
N LYS A 170 7.71 1.74 7.39
CA LYS A 170 8.73 0.71 7.11
C LYS A 170 9.86 1.24 6.24
N GLN A 171 9.54 2.02 5.20
CA GLN A 171 10.57 2.60 4.32
C GLN A 171 11.45 3.61 5.06
N LEU A 172 10.86 4.39 5.97
CA LEU A 172 11.60 5.28 6.83
C LEU A 172 12.58 4.53 7.73
N PHE A 173 12.18 3.40 8.32
CA PHE A 173 13.11 2.59 9.12
C PHE A 173 14.25 2.00 8.30
N VAL A 174 13.99 1.56 7.07
CA VAL A 174 15.05 1.11 6.17
C VAL A 174 16.05 2.23 5.94
N ALA A 175 15.58 3.47 5.76
CA ALA A 175 16.47 4.61 5.57
C ALA A 175 17.35 4.97 6.79
N VAL A 176 16.83 4.73 7.99
CA VAL A 176 17.56 4.93 9.26
C VAL A 176 18.59 3.83 9.49
N THR A 177 18.15 2.58 9.31
CA THR A 177 18.96 1.37 9.61
C THR A 177 20.07 1.14 8.59
N ASP A 178 19.83 1.46 7.32
CA ASP A 178 20.83 1.33 6.26
C ASP A 178 20.99 2.68 5.52
N PRO A 179 21.86 3.57 6.02
CA PRO A 179 22.08 4.88 5.41
C PRO A 179 22.76 4.79 4.04
N GLY A 180 23.37 3.65 3.69
CA GLY A 180 24.09 3.47 2.43
C GLY A 180 23.19 3.28 1.21
N LEU A 181 21.91 2.97 1.40
CA LEU A 181 20.99 2.76 0.29
C LEU A 181 20.66 4.09 -0.43
N PRO A 182 20.54 4.09 -1.77
CA PRO A 182 20.15 5.28 -2.53
C PRO A 182 18.81 5.90 -2.08
N CYS A 183 17.85 5.08 -1.63
CA CYS A 183 16.58 5.58 -1.10
C CYS A 183 16.73 6.32 0.23
N SER A 184 17.74 5.98 1.03
CA SER A 184 18.00 6.59 2.33
C SER A 184 18.40 8.06 2.19
N TYR A 185 19.14 8.38 1.13
CA TYR A 185 19.44 9.76 0.76
C TYR A 185 18.16 10.57 0.51
N PHE A 186 17.22 10.05 -0.28
CA PHE A 186 15.96 10.77 -0.57
C PHE A 186 15.07 10.93 0.67
N VAL A 187 15.07 9.93 1.56
CA VAL A 187 14.34 10.03 2.83
C VAL A 187 14.98 11.09 3.75
N ARG A 188 16.31 11.18 3.82
CA ARG A 188 17.01 12.24 4.57
C ARG A 188 16.79 13.61 3.95
N PHE A 189 16.90 13.73 2.63
CA PHE A 189 16.69 14.97 1.91
C PHE A 189 15.28 15.53 2.11
N TRP A 190 14.23 14.73 1.87
CA TRP A 190 12.84 15.19 1.98
C TRP A 190 12.27 15.13 3.41
N GLY A 191 12.79 14.24 4.25
CA GLY A 191 12.22 13.92 5.55
C GLY A 191 13.03 14.44 6.75
N GLY A 192 14.35 14.59 6.62
CA GLY A 192 15.24 14.90 7.75
C GLY A 192 14.82 16.14 8.53
N LEU A 193 14.56 17.26 7.85
CA LEU A 193 14.13 18.50 8.49
C LEU A 193 12.77 18.38 9.19
N HIS A 194 11.81 17.71 8.56
CA HIS A 194 10.42 17.61 9.02
C HIS A 194 10.22 16.55 10.09
N LEU A 195 11.03 15.50 10.07
CA LEU A 195 10.92 14.35 10.96
C LEU A 195 11.93 14.41 12.11
N ARG A 196 12.78 15.43 12.18
CA ARG A 196 13.83 15.61 13.20
C ARG A 196 13.36 15.42 14.64
N ARG A 197 12.11 15.77 14.94
CA ARG A 197 11.52 15.62 16.28
C ARG A 197 11.30 14.16 16.67
N TRP A 198 10.94 13.31 15.70
CA TRP A 198 10.64 11.90 15.93
C TRP A 198 11.80 10.98 15.56
N VAL A 199 12.63 11.38 14.60
CA VAL A 199 13.81 10.64 14.11
C VAL A 199 15.00 11.57 13.96
N PRO A 200 15.70 11.93 15.06
CA PRO A 200 16.85 12.81 14.99
C PRO A 200 17.95 12.30 14.06
N ALA A 201 18.09 10.98 13.92
CA ALA A 201 19.10 10.32 13.07
C ALA A 201 18.96 10.59 11.56
N LEU A 202 17.82 11.13 11.10
CA LEU A 202 17.64 11.53 9.69
C LEU A 202 18.12 12.95 9.39
N PHE A 203 18.38 13.75 10.41
CA PHE A 203 18.78 15.14 10.26
C PHE A 203 20.29 15.30 10.42
N SER A 204 20.92 16.05 9.51
CA SER A 204 22.35 16.35 9.55
C SER A 204 22.64 17.72 8.95
N ASN A 205 23.39 18.55 9.65
CA ASN A 205 23.86 19.84 9.10
C ASN A 205 24.87 19.69 7.96
N ARG A 206 25.33 18.47 7.67
CA ARG A 206 26.31 18.18 6.61
C ARG A 206 25.66 17.80 5.28
N GLU A 207 24.34 17.60 5.27
CA GLU A 207 23.61 17.11 4.10
C GLU A 207 22.53 18.12 3.70
N PRO A 208 22.22 18.22 2.39
CA PRO A 208 21.14 19.08 1.95
C PRO A 208 19.78 18.52 2.41
N HIS A 209 18.91 19.42 2.86
CA HIS A 209 17.53 19.11 3.22
C HIS A 209 16.56 19.99 2.45
N SER A 210 15.44 19.42 2.02
CA SER A 210 14.34 20.18 1.46
C SER A 210 13.61 20.95 2.57
N SER A 211 13.28 22.21 2.29
CA SER A 211 12.39 23.02 3.15
C SER A 211 10.92 22.62 3.01
N THR A 212 10.56 21.92 1.93
CA THR A 212 9.20 21.47 1.63
C THR A 212 9.12 19.95 1.69
N PRO A 213 8.13 19.35 2.38
CA PRO A 213 8.00 17.91 2.44
C PRO A 213 7.32 17.40 1.15
N ASN A 214 7.78 16.26 0.65
CA ASN A 214 7.10 15.56 -0.43
C ASN A 214 5.79 14.91 0.05
N ARG A 215 4.94 14.41 -0.87
CA ARG A 215 3.62 13.83 -0.54
C ARG A 215 3.72 12.68 0.48
N VAL A 216 4.75 11.84 0.39
CA VAL A 216 4.96 10.72 1.32
C VAL A 216 5.31 11.22 2.72
N VAL A 217 6.27 12.13 2.84
CA VAL A 217 6.68 12.73 4.12
C VAL A 217 5.52 13.47 4.76
N ARG A 218 4.67 14.16 3.98
CA ARG A 218 3.45 14.81 4.52
C ARG A 218 2.51 13.81 5.18
N VAL A 219 2.23 12.68 4.52
CA VAL A 219 1.36 11.62 5.06
C VAL A 219 1.96 11.01 6.34
N ILE A 220 3.29 10.82 6.37
CA ILE A 220 3.99 10.33 7.57
C ILE A 220 3.89 11.36 8.69
N CYS A 221 4.14 12.64 8.42
CA CYS A 221 4.04 13.71 9.41
C CYS A 221 2.62 13.85 9.98
N SER A 222 1.58 13.82 9.14
CA SER A 222 0.20 13.87 9.62
C SER A 222 -0.12 12.68 10.53
N ALA A 223 0.31 11.48 10.14
CA ALA A 223 0.14 10.30 10.98
C ALA A 223 0.90 10.40 12.31
N LEU A 224 2.10 10.99 12.32
CA LEU A 224 2.91 11.17 13.54
C LEU A 224 2.37 12.25 14.49
N ILE A 225 1.70 13.29 13.98
CA ILE A 225 1.09 14.34 14.81
C ILE A 225 -0.04 13.76 15.65
N GLU A 226 -0.83 12.85 15.08
CA GLU A 226 -1.94 12.18 15.76
C GLU A 226 -1.48 11.15 16.81
N LEU A 227 -0.18 10.85 16.86
CA LEU A 227 0.39 9.84 17.74
C LEU A 227 1.17 10.50 18.89
N PRO A 228 1.10 9.94 20.12
CA PRO A 228 1.99 10.34 21.21
C PRO A 228 3.46 10.12 20.78
N PRO A 229 4.45 10.81 21.38
CA PRO A 229 5.84 10.69 20.99
C PRO A 229 6.28 9.22 20.99
N VAL A 230 6.52 8.69 19.79
CA VAL A 230 7.03 7.34 19.58
C VAL A 230 8.52 7.45 19.31
N ASP A 231 9.33 6.78 20.11
CA ASP A 231 10.74 6.60 19.79
C ASP A 231 10.88 5.67 18.57
N LEU A 232 11.25 6.25 17.45
CA LEU A 232 11.40 5.56 16.16
C LEU A 232 12.76 4.85 16.04
N SER A 233 13.58 4.82 17.11
CA SER A 233 14.86 4.11 17.15
C SER A 233 14.73 2.57 17.13
N GLN A 234 13.55 2.02 17.46
CA GLN A 234 13.30 0.57 17.54
C GLN A 234 12.22 0.08 16.53
N PRO A 235 12.59 -0.27 15.29
CA PRO A 235 11.65 -0.50 14.19
C PRO A 235 10.59 -1.58 14.43
N ALA A 236 10.97 -2.65 15.12
CA ALA A 236 10.08 -3.79 15.37
C ALA A 236 8.97 -3.47 16.37
N LEU A 237 9.31 -2.79 17.48
CA LEU A 237 8.34 -2.33 18.48
C LEU A 237 7.44 -1.23 17.91
N VAL A 238 7.98 -0.41 17.02
CA VAL A 238 7.21 0.67 16.41
C VAL A 238 6.17 0.13 15.43
N HIS A 239 6.46 -0.89 14.63
CA HIS A 239 5.47 -1.45 13.71
C HIS A 239 4.27 -2.10 14.44
N SER A 240 4.50 -2.83 15.53
CA SER A 240 3.42 -3.38 16.36
C SER A 240 2.69 -2.29 17.15
N SER A 241 3.44 -1.38 17.79
CA SER A 241 2.90 -0.27 18.57
C SER A 241 2.09 0.71 17.71
N LEU A 242 2.55 1.10 16.52
CA LEU A 242 1.81 1.96 15.60
C LEU A 242 0.55 1.29 15.07
N ARG A 243 0.63 0.01 14.71
CA ARG A 243 -0.55 -0.75 14.28
C ARG A 243 -1.57 -0.84 15.40
N ASP A 244 -1.16 -1.26 16.58
CA ASP A 244 -2.05 -1.44 17.73
C ASP A 244 -2.56 -0.10 18.26
N ARG A 245 -1.74 0.96 18.27
CA ARG A 245 -2.14 2.31 18.71
C ARG A 245 -3.00 3.03 17.68
N ALA A 246 -2.72 2.93 16.38
CA ALA A 246 -3.63 3.47 15.36
C ALA A 246 -4.98 2.75 15.39
N LEU A 247 -4.99 1.42 15.60
CA LEU A 247 -6.23 0.69 15.81
C LEU A 247 -6.92 1.10 17.13
N ASN A 248 -6.19 1.26 18.23
CA ASN A 248 -6.77 1.64 19.54
C ASN A 248 -7.21 3.11 19.62
N ALA A 249 -6.58 4.03 18.88
CA ALA A 249 -6.94 5.44 18.83
C ALA A 249 -8.19 5.68 17.97
N ILE A 250 -8.41 4.83 16.96
CA ILE A 250 -9.57 4.92 16.06
C ILE A 250 -10.75 4.05 16.58
N PHE A 251 -10.46 2.96 17.30
CA PHE A 251 -11.47 1.96 17.66
C PHE A 251 -11.47 1.66 19.16
N VAL A 252 -12.59 2.00 19.82
CA VAL A 252 -12.86 1.87 21.26
C VAL A 252 -12.55 0.47 21.81
N GLN A 253 -12.04 0.43 23.04
CA GLN A 253 -11.75 -0.78 23.81
C GLN A 253 -13.02 -1.51 24.28
N GLY A 254 -13.11 -2.81 23.99
CA GLY A 254 -14.13 -3.70 24.52
C GLY A 254 -14.03 -5.09 23.90
N ARG A 255 -14.08 -6.14 24.73
CA ARG A 255 -14.10 -7.54 24.30
C ARG A 255 -15.55 -7.91 23.99
N HIS A 256 -15.85 -8.34 22.77
CA HIS A 256 -17.17 -8.90 22.48
C HIS A 256 -17.22 -10.39 22.83
N PRO A 257 -18.23 -10.84 23.59
CA PRO A 257 -18.43 -12.26 23.87
C PRO A 257 -18.67 -13.08 22.59
N VAL A 258 -18.24 -14.33 22.58
CA VAL A 258 -18.36 -15.26 21.43
C VAL A 258 -19.82 -15.45 21.01
N GLU A 259 -20.78 -15.28 21.93
CA GLU A 259 -22.22 -15.34 21.65
C GLU A 259 -22.70 -14.30 20.64
N VAL A 260 -22.02 -13.15 20.54
CA VAL A 260 -22.34 -12.09 19.56
C VAL A 260 -22.15 -12.60 18.14
N TRP A 261 -21.04 -13.30 17.87
CA TRP A 261 -20.75 -13.88 16.55
C TRP A 261 -21.68 -15.04 16.21
N ARG A 262 -22.13 -15.83 17.21
CA ARG A 262 -23.16 -16.86 17.01
C ARG A 262 -24.50 -16.26 16.58
N SER A 263 -24.92 -15.18 17.24
CA SER A 263 -26.14 -14.44 16.88
C SER A 263 -26.05 -13.81 15.49
N VAL A 264 -24.92 -13.18 15.17
CA VAL A 264 -24.63 -12.59 13.85
C VAL A 264 -24.65 -13.66 12.75
N HIS A 265 -23.99 -14.79 12.97
CA HIS A 265 -23.96 -15.90 12.02
C HIS A 265 -25.37 -16.49 11.81
N SER A 266 -26.15 -16.66 12.88
CA SER A 266 -27.53 -17.14 12.80
C SER A 266 -28.43 -16.20 12.00
N ARG A 267 -28.26 -14.87 12.17
CA ARG A 267 -29.03 -13.85 11.44
C ARG A 267 -28.64 -13.75 9.97
N LEU A 268 -27.35 -13.89 9.65
CA LEU A 268 -26.85 -13.81 8.27
C LEU A 268 -27.16 -15.05 7.44
N ASN A 269 -27.08 -16.24 8.04
CA ASN A 269 -27.18 -17.51 7.32
C ASN A 269 -28.55 -18.21 7.47
N GLY A 270 -29.55 -17.56 8.07
CA GLY A 270 -30.93 -18.06 8.15
C GLY A 270 -31.03 -19.54 8.57
N CYS A 271 -30.31 -19.93 9.62
CA CYS A 271 -30.27 -21.31 10.13
C CYS A 271 -29.85 -22.42 9.13
N ARG A 272 -29.25 -22.11 7.96
CA ARG A 272 -28.97 -23.09 6.90
C ARG A 272 -27.53 -23.59 6.80
N LEU A 273 -26.56 -22.97 7.49
CA LEU A 273 -25.18 -23.46 7.57
C LEU A 273 -24.90 -23.99 8.98
N ARG A 274 -24.97 -25.33 9.15
CA ARG A 274 -24.61 -26.06 10.38
C ARG A 274 -23.09 -26.29 10.53
N ASP A 275 -22.28 -25.83 9.58
CA ASP A 275 -20.93 -26.38 9.38
C ASP A 275 -19.79 -25.70 10.16
N LEU A 276 -20.07 -24.88 11.18
CA LEU A 276 -19.01 -24.30 12.02
C LEU A 276 -19.08 -24.71 13.50
N HIS A 277 -19.90 -25.70 13.84
CA HIS A 277 -19.87 -26.28 15.19
C HIS A 277 -18.55 -27.03 15.48
N GLY A 278 -17.73 -27.33 14.45
CA GLY A 278 -16.45 -28.04 14.60
C GLY A 278 -15.20 -27.16 14.73
N GLU A 279 -15.11 -26.01 14.05
CA GLU A 279 -13.82 -25.31 13.89
C GLU A 279 -13.47 -24.32 15.02
N LEU A 280 -14.44 -23.92 15.85
CA LEU A 280 -14.18 -23.08 17.03
C LEU A 280 -13.69 -23.88 18.25
N HIS A 281 -13.72 -25.22 18.18
CA HIS A 281 -13.27 -26.11 19.25
C HIS A 281 -11.84 -26.65 19.05
N THR A 282 -11.25 -26.46 17.86
CA THR A 282 -10.00 -27.15 17.46
C THR A 282 -8.79 -26.24 17.32
N VAL A 283 -8.90 -24.94 17.60
CA VAL A 283 -7.72 -24.07 17.71
C VAL A 283 -7.27 -24.09 19.18
N PRO A 284 -6.10 -24.66 19.52
CA PRO A 284 -5.59 -24.58 20.88
C PRO A 284 -5.29 -23.11 21.19
N TRP A 285 -5.96 -22.63 22.24
CA TRP A 285 -6.00 -21.26 22.75
C TRP A 285 -4.65 -20.75 23.25
#